data_AF-N8VIM8-F1
#
_entry.id   AF-N8VIM8-F1
#
_cell.length_a   1.000
_cell.length_b   1.000
_cell.length_c   1.000
_cell.angle_alpha   90.00
_cell.angle_beta   90.00
_cell.angle_gamma   90.00
#
_symmetry.space_group_name_H-M   'P 1'
#
loop_
_entity.id
_entity.type
_entity.pdbx_description
1 polymer ?
#
loop_
_entity_poly.entity_id
_entity_poly.type
_entity_poly.pdbx_seq_one_letter_code
_entity_poly.pdbx_strand_id
1 'polypeptide(L)'
;MAKEFDCVIVLLSQLNRELEKRPNKRPMMSDLRESGAIEQDADQIIFLYRDEVYNKESQYRGIAEAIVGKNRHGEAGTAYMHAQLKYCQFSNLDHDALNQIQGNLI
;
A
#
# COMPACT_ATOMS: atom_id res chain seq x y z
N MET A 1 24.43 -0.08 -6.73
CA MET A 1 23.56 1.11 -6.59
C MET A 1 23.16 1.40 -5.15
N ALA A 2 22.04 0.94 -4.56
CA ALA A 2 21.67 1.35 -3.18
C ALA A 2 22.76 1.03 -2.13
N LYS A 3 23.26 -0.21 -2.14
CA LYS A 3 24.39 -0.65 -1.28
C LYS A 3 25.73 0.02 -1.58
N GLU A 4 25.87 0.59 -2.77
CA GLU A 4 27.12 1.16 -3.27
C GLU A 4 27.22 2.66 -2.96
N PHE A 5 26.07 3.35 -2.97
CA PHE A 5 25.96 4.77 -2.66
C PHE A 5 25.52 5.06 -1.21
N ASP A 6 25.34 4.01 -0.40
CA ASP A 6 24.88 4.09 0.99
C ASP A 6 23.65 5.01 1.15
N CYS A 7 22.65 4.82 0.28
CA CYS A 7 21.47 5.68 0.23
C CYS A 7 20.19 4.88 0.02
N VAL A 8 19.08 5.43 0.51
CA VAL A 8 17.75 4.86 0.32
C VAL A 8 17.26 5.19 -1.09
N ILE A 9 17.00 4.15 -1.88
CA ILE A 9 16.40 4.29 -3.21
C ILE A 9 14.91 3.96 -3.11
N VAL A 10 14.07 4.93 -3.47
CA VAL A 10 12.63 4.75 -3.59
C VAL A 10 12.28 4.71 -5.07
N LEU A 11 11.58 3.65 -5.49
CA LEU A 11 11.11 3.46 -6.86
C LEU A 11 9.59 3.40 -6.84
N LEU A 12 8.96 4.03 -7.84
CA LEU A 12 7.52 3.90 -8.08
C LEU A 12 7.32 2.91 -9.22
N SER A 13 6.52 1.87 -8.98
CA SER A 13 6.09 0.93 -10.02
C SER A 13 4.59 1.00 -10.21
N GLN A 14 4.17 0.91 -11.46
CA GLN A 14 2.76 0.73 -11.80
C GLN A 14 2.41 -0.77 -11.71
N LEU A 15 1.15 -1.05 -11.38
CA LEU A 15 0.64 -2.41 -11.27
C LEU A 15 -0.02 -2.86 -12.58
N ASN A 16 -0.12 -4.17 -12.78
CA ASN A 16 -0.86 -4.72 -13.91
C ASN A 16 -2.34 -4.29 -13.88
N ARG A 17 -2.89 -3.91 -15.05
CA ARG A 17 -4.31 -3.60 -15.24
C ARG A 17 -5.24 -4.78 -14.97
N GLU A 18 -4.73 -6.02 -14.95
CA GLU A 18 -5.51 -7.19 -14.53
C GLU A 18 -6.07 -7.08 -13.11
N LEU A 19 -5.44 -6.29 -12.25
CA LEU A 19 -5.98 -5.90 -10.95
C LEU A 19 -7.40 -5.34 -11.07
N GLU A 20 -7.66 -4.54 -12.11
CA GLU A 20 -8.96 -3.91 -12.36
C GLU A 20 -10.06 -4.89 -12.80
N LYS A 21 -9.74 -6.16 -13.01
CA LYS A 21 -10.75 -7.20 -13.31
C LYS A 21 -11.16 -8.00 -12.08
N ARG A 22 -10.36 -7.97 -11.00
CA ARG A 22 -10.62 -8.78 -9.78
C ARG A 22 -11.75 -8.19 -8.94
N PRO A 23 -12.56 -9.00 -8.23
CA PRO A 23 -13.53 -8.49 -7.26
C PRO A 23 -12.85 -7.72 -6.12
N ASN A 24 -11.74 -8.26 -5.61
CA ASN A 24 -10.89 -7.57 -4.64
C ASN A 24 -9.81 -6.77 -5.38
N LYS A 25 -9.83 -5.45 -5.19
CA LYS A 25 -8.91 -4.49 -5.81
C LYS A 25 -7.64 -4.24 -5.00
N ARG A 26 -7.46 -4.92 -3.88
CA ARG A 26 -6.24 -4.84 -3.08
C ARG A 26 -5.06 -5.42 -3.86
N PRO A 27 -3.98 -4.65 -4.07
CA PRO A 27 -2.77 -5.13 -4.71
C PRO A 27 -2.14 -6.30 -3.96
N MET A 28 -1.50 -7.18 -4.71
CA MET A 28 -0.71 -8.30 -4.22
C MET A 28 0.55 -8.46 -5.06
N MET A 29 1.49 -9.27 -4.58
CA MET A 29 2.80 -9.46 -5.24
C MET A 29 2.70 -9.83 -6.72
N SER A 30 1.72 -10.66 -7.11
CA SER A 30 1.51 -11.05 -8.51
C SER A 30 1.19 -9.89 -9.44
N ASP A 31 0.73 -8.75 -8.92
CA ASP A 31 0.46 -7.55 -9.73
C ASP A 31 1.74 -6.82 -10.18
N LEU A 32 2.90 -7.16 -9.57
CA LEU A 32 4.23 -6.69 -9.96
C LEU A 32 4.93 -7.64 -10.94
N ARG A 33 4.28 -8.73 -11.38
CA ARG A 33 4.93 -9.78 -12.16
C ARG A 33 5.53 -9.29 -13.50
N GLU A 34 4.95 -8.23 -14.09
CA GLU A 34 5.51 -7.58 -15.29
C GLU A 34 6.74 -6.69 -14.99
N SER A 35 7.00 -6.38 -13.72
CA SER A 35 8.14 -5.58 -13.27
C SER A 35 9.44 -6.38 -13.12
N GLY A 36 9.43 -7.68 -13.48
CA GLY A 36 10.61 -8.52 -13.56
C GLY A 36 11.43 -8.59 -12.26
N ALA A 37 12.63 -8.01 -12.28
CA ALA A 37 13.59 -8.10 -11.19
C ALA A 37 13.20 -7.31 -9.92
N ILE A 38 12.27 -6.33 -10.00
CA ILE A 38 11.92 -5.47 -8.86
C ILE A 38 11.37 -6.30 -7.69
N GLU A 39 10.49 -7.26 -7.98
CA GLU A 39 9.92 -8.14 -6.95
C GLU A 39 11.02 -8.88 -6.17
N GLN A 40 12.05 -9.35 -6.88
CA GLN A 40 13.13 -10.11 -6.28
C GLN A 40 14.10 -9.21 -5.54
N ASP A 41 14.50 -8.09 -6.13
CA ASP A 41 15.59 -7.25 -5.65
C ASP A 41 15.18 -6.33 -4.50
N ALA A 42 13.94 -5.85 -4.49
CA ALA A 42 13.47 -4.89 -3.48
C ALA A 42 13.52 -5.50 -2.06
N ASP A 43 14.04 -4.72 -1.10
CA ASP A 43 14.04 -5.10 0.31
C ASP A 43 12.65 -4.91 0.95
N GLN A 44 11.93 -3.87 0.51
CA GLN A 44 10.56 -3.57 0.93
C GLN A 44 9.69 -3.28 -0.28
N ILE A 45 8.46 -3.79 -0.28
CA ILE A 45 7.44 -3.51 -1.28
C ILE A 45 6.19 -3.05 -0.54
N ILE A 46 5.77 -1.83 -0.83
CA ILE A 46 4.61 -1.19 -0.21
C ILE A 46 3.61 -0.88 -1.32
N PHE A 47 2.44 -1.46 -1.22
CA PHE A 47 1.31 -1.16 -2.09
C PHE A 47 0.42 -0.09 -1.46
N LEU A 48 -0.12 0.79 -2.28
CA LEU A 48 -1.11 1.77 -1.85
C LEU A 48 -2.50 1.32 -2.31
N TYR A 49 -3.45 1.31 -1.37
CA TYR A 49 -4.85 1.01 -1.65
C TYR A 49 -5.75 2.05 -0.98
N ARG A 50 -6.83 2.43 -1.68
CA ARG A 50 -7.87 3.33 -1.17
C ARG A 50 -9.22 2.75 -1.56
N ASP A 51 -9.98 2.32 -0.57
CA ASP A 51 -11.25 1.65 -0.80
C ASP A 51 -12.27 2.57 -1.48
N GLU A 52 -12.29 3.84 -1.08
CA GLU A 52 -13.19 4.86 -1.63
C GLU A 52 -13.04 5.11 -3.15
N VAL A 53 -11.92 4.70 -3.75
CA VAL A 53 -11.71 4.80 -5.21
C VAL A 53 -12.59 3.80 -5.96
N TYR A 54 -12.80 2.62 -5.37
CA TYR A 54 -13.54 1.52 -5.98
C TYR A 54 -14.96 1.36 -5.41
N ASN A 55 -15.18 1.80 -4.17
CA ASN A 55 -16.45 1.74 -3.47
C ASN A 55 -16.92 3.14 -3.05
N LYS A 56 -17.92 3.67 -3.75
CA LYS A 56 -18.49 5.00 -3.44
C LYS A 56 -19.14 5.07 -2.06
N GLU A 57 -19.60 3.96 -1.52
CA GLU A 57 -20.25 3.86 -0.20
C GLU A 57 -19.26 3.40 0.88
N SER A 58 -17.96 3.44 0.61
CA SER A 58 -16.94 3.04 1.56
C SER A 58 -17.09 3.81 2.88
N GLN A 59 -17.08 3.08 3.98
CA GLN A 59 -16.96 3.63 5.33
C GLN A 59 -15.54 4.14 5.62
N TYR A 60 -14.56 3.81 4.78
CA TYR A 60 -13.15 4.17 4.91
C TYR A 60 -12.77 5.35 4.00
N ARG A 61 -13.69 6.32 3.85
CA ARG A 61 -13.43 7.55 3.10
C ARG A 61 -12.29 8.35 3.71
N GLY A 62 -11.41 8.87 2.86
CA GLY A 62 -10.20 9.56 3.28
C GLY A 62 -9.15 8.67 3.94
N ILE A 63 -9.30 7.34 3.91
CA ILE A 63 -8.30 6.40 4.43
C ILE A 63 -7.50 5.81 3.27
N ALA A 64 -6.18 5.82 3.40
CA ALA A 64 -5.28 5.07 2.55
C ALA A 64 -4.60 3.95 3.35
N GLU A 65 -4.40 2.83 2.68
CA GLU A 65 -3.72 1.65 3.20
C GLU A 65 -2.36 1.55 2.53
N ALA A 66 -1.30 1.51 3.33
CA ALA A 66 0.04 1.12 2.92
C ALA A 66 0.25 -0.35 3.31
N ILE A 67 0.06 -1.23 2.34
CA ILE A 67 0.13 -2.67 2.49
C ILE A 67 1.58 -3.09 2.22
N VAL A 68 2.29 -3.50 3.27
CA VAL A 68 3.66 -4.02 3.18
C VAL A 68 3.58 -5.47 2.68
N GLY A 69 3.69 -5.66 1.37
CA GLY A 69 3.63 -6.97 0.72
C GLY A 69 4.93 -7.78 0.84
N LYS A 70 6.07 -7.08 0.98
CA LYS A 70 7.39 -7.69 1.23
C LYS A 70 8.17 -6.83 2.21
N ASN A 71 8.79 -7.47 3.18
CA ASN A 71 9.75 -6.85 4.10
C ASN A 71 10.84 -7.87 4.42
N ARG A 72 12.06 -7.67 3.91
CA ARG A 72 13.18 -8.61 4.18
C ARG A 72 13.69 -8.56 5.62
N HIS A 73 13.39 -7.50 6.36
CA HIS A 73 13.97 -7.22 7.67
C HIS A 73 12.93 -7.14 8.79
N GLY A 74 11.72 -7.64 8.57
CA GLY A 74 10.67 -7.61 9.58
C GLY A 74 9.36 -8.19 9.07
N GLU A 75 8.30 -7.95 9.82
CA GLU A 75 6.97 -8.45 9.48
C GLU A 75 6.32 -7.65 8.35
N ALA A 76 5.45 -8.34 7.62
CA ALA A 76 4.49 -7.73 6.72
C ALA A 76 3.27 -7.25 7.51
N GLY A 77 2.55 -6.28 6.98
CA GLY A 77 1.38 -5.71 7.65
C GLY A 77 0.77 -4.57 6.84
N THR A 78 -0.32 -4.01 7.34
CA THR A 78 -0.97 -2.85 6.72
C THR A 78 -0.93 -1.67 7.67
N ALA A 79 -0.33 -0.57 7.22
CA ALA A 79 -0.41 0.71 7.90
C ALA A 79 -1.58 1.52 7.31
N TYR A 80 -2.35 2.16 8.17
CA TYR A 80 -3.48 3.00 7.77
C TYR A 80 -3.13 4.47 8.01
N MET A 81 -3.48 5.33 7.06
CA MET A 81 -3.21 6.76 7.10
C MET A 81 -4.40 7.56 6.59
N HIS A 82 -4.54 8.79 7.09
CA HIS A 82 -5.51 9.72 6.56
C HIS A 82 -4.95 10.39 5.30
N ALA A 83 -5.69 10.37 4.20
CA ALA A 83 -5.29 10.84 2.89
C ALA A 83 -6.08 12.09 2.49
N GLN A 84 -5.48 13.26 2.70
CA GLN A 84 -6.06 14.56 2.32
C GLN A 84 -5.59 14.95 0.92
N LEU A 85 -6.13 14.28 -0.09
CA LEU A 85 -5.63 14.42 -1.47
C LEU A 85 -5.77 15.82 -2.05
N LYS A 86 -6.72 16.63 -1.57
CA LYS A 86 -6.84 18.04 -1.97
C LYS A 86 -5.60 18.87 -1.62
N TYR A 87 -4.77 18.39 -0.69
CA TYR A 87 -3.52 19.00 -0.26
C TYR A 87 -2.30 18.10 -0.53
N CYS A 88 -2.47 16.97 -1.23
CA CYS A 88 -1.42 15.97 -1.42
C CYS A 88 -0.74 15.53 -0.11
N GLN A 89 -1.51 15.48 0.99
CA GLN A 89 -0.99 15.22 2.33
C GLN A 89 -1.49 13.88 2.87
N PHE A 90 -0.58 13.16 3.54
CA PHE A 90 -0.90 12.01 4.37
C PHE A 90 -0.58 12.35 5.82
N SER A 91 -1.45 11.96 6.75
CA SER A 91 -1.25 12.15 8.19
C SER A 91 -1.56 10.87 8.95
N ASN A 92 -1.02 10.76 10.16
CA ASN A 92 -1.35 9.66 11.06
C ASN A 92 -2.85 9.66 11.35
N LEU A 93 -3.41 8.46 11.52
CA LEU A 93 -4.74 8.29 12.06
C LEU A 93 -4.68 8.31 13.59
N ASP A 94 -5.77 8.79 14.19
CA ASP A 94 -5.94 8.72 15.63
C ASP A 94 -6.01 7.26 16.09
N HIS A 95 -5.51 7.00 17.30
CA HIS A 95 -5.41 5.64 17.83
C HIS A 95 -6.78 4.95 17.91
N ASP A 96 -7.83 5.69 18.27
CA ASP A 96 -9.20 5.16 18.33
C ASP A 96 -9.75 4.80 16.94
N ALA A 97 -9.44 5.61 15.93
CA ALA A 97 -9.82 5.33 14.55
C ALA A 97 -9.11 4.09 14.00
N LEU A 98 -7.82 3.93 14.33
CA LEU A 98 -7.05 2.73 13.98
C LEU A 98 -7.65 1.47 14.62
N ASN A 99 -8.00 1.54 15.91
CA ASN A 99 -8.60 0.41 16.63
C ASN A 99 -9.96 0.02 16.05
N GLN A 100 -10.77 0.98 15.62
CA GLN A 100 -12.04 0.69 14.94
C GLN A 100 -11.84 0.02 13.57
N ILE A 101 -10.85 0.49 12.79
CA ILE A 101 -10.54 -0.11 11.49
C ILE A 101 -10.02 -1.53 11.67
N GLN A 102 -9.07 -1.75 12.58
CA GLN A 102 -8.52 -3.08 12.86
C GLN A 102 -9.57 -4.02 13.47
N GLY A 103 -10.40 -3.53 14.40
CA GLY A 103 -11.45 -4.31 15.05
C GLY A 103 -12.59 -4.73 14.11
N ASN A 104 -12.83 -3.99 13.01
CA ASN A 104 -13.83 -4.36 12.00
C ASN A 104 -13.28 -5.30 10.90
N LEU A 105 -11.97 -5.54 10.87
CA LEU A 105 -11.29 -6.39 9.88
C LEU A 105 -10.94 -7.79 10.42
N ILE A 106 -11.18 -8.06 11.71
CA ILE A 106 -11.02 -9.35 12.39
C ILE A 106 -12.40 -9.92 12.72
#